data_AF-X1HX93-F1
#
_entry.id   AF-X1HX93-F1
#
_cell.length_a   1.000
_cell.length_b   1.000
_cell.length_c   1.000
_cell.angle_alpha   90.00
_cell.angle_beta   90.00
_cell.angle_gamma   90.00
#
_symmetry.space_group_name_H-M   'P 1'
#
loop_
_entity.id
_entity.type
_entity.pdbx_description
1 polymer ?
#
loop_
_entity_poly.entity_id
_entity_poly.type
_entity_poly.pdbx_seq_one_letter_code
_entity_poly.pdbx_strand_id
1 'polypeptide(L)' 'TLNPAIASKEEVVKGTLSVGKLADIVILNKNLDEIQLEEFHDVKIAYTIVGGEIKFKK' A
#
# COMPACT_ATOMS: atom_id res chain seq x y z
N THR A 1 -1.94 0.97 -8.04
CA THR A 1 -0.72 0.14 -7.96
C THR A 1 -0.49 -0.67 -9.22
N LEU A 2 -1.51 -1.31 -9.81
CA LEU A 2 -1.37 -2.16 -10.99
C LEU A 2 -0.98 -1.42 -12.28
N ASN A 3 -1.67 -0.33 -12.65
CA ASN A 3 -1.41 0.37 -13.92
C ASN A 3 0.04 0.86 -14.07
N PRO A 4 0.67 1.48 -13.06
CA PRO A 4 2.09 1.82 -13.14
C PRO A 4 2.98 0.58 -13.26
N ALA A 5 2.66 -0.52 -12.56
CA ALA A 5 3.43 -1.76 -12.65
C ALA A 5 3.36 -2.39 -14.05
N ILE A 6 2.21 -2.32 -14.73
CA ILE A 6 2.07 -2.74 -16.14
C ILE A 6 2.91 -1.83 -17.05
N ALA A 7 2.81 -0.51 -16.85
CA ALA A 7 3.57 0.46 -17.65
C ALA A 7 5.09 0.25 -17.54
N SER A 8 5.58 -0.22 -16.38
CA SER A 8 6.99 -0.56 -16.15
C SER A 8 7.35 -2.03 -16.40
N LYS A 9 6.39 -2.88 -16.82
CA LYS A 9 6.57 -4.34 -17.02
C LYS A 9 6.98 -5.11 -15.75
N GLU A 10 6.50 -4.65 -14.61
CA GLU A 10 6.77 -5.22 -13.28
C GLU A 10 5.51 -5.85 -12.65
N GLU A 11 4.41 -5.97 -13.39
CA GLU A 11 3.13 -6.49 -12.90
C GLU A 11 3.20 -7.95 -12.42
N VAL A 12 4.18 -8.73 -12.89
CA VAL A 12 4.44 -10.09 -12.39
C VAL A 12 5.04 -10.06 -10.98
N VAL A 13 5.81 -9.02 -10.66
CA VAL A 13 6.60 -8.91 -9.43
C VAL A 13 5.91 -8.05 -8.38
N LYS A 14 5.17 -7.00 -8.79
CA LYS A 14 4.51 -6.05 -7.88
C LYS A 14 3.21 -5.49 -8.45
N GLY A 15 2.59 -4.57 -7.72
CA GLY A 15 1.39 -3.85 -8.15
C GLY A 15 0.06 -4.46 -7.69
N THR A 16 0.06 -5.69 -7.17
CA THR A 16 -1.06 -6.34 -6.48
C THR A 16 -0.54 -7.14 -5.29
N LEU A 17 -1.42 -7.47 -4.34
CA LEU A 17 -1.08 -8.33 -3.21
C LEU A 17 -1.51 -9.77 -3.51
N SER A 18 -0.54 -10.64 -3.78
CA SER A 18 -0.75 -12.07 -4.05
C SER A 18 0.52 -12.85 -3.71
N VAL A 19 0.39 -14.16 -3.43
CA VAL A 19 1.54 -15.03 -3.16
C VAL A 19 2.51 -14.99 -4.35
N GLY A 20 3.81 -14.90 -4.05
CA GLY A 20 4.89 -14.83 -5.06
C GLY A 20 5.26 -13.43 -5.52
N LYS A 21 4.53 -12.38 -5.11
CA LYS A 21 4.88 -10.97 -5.38
C LYS A 21 5.61 -10.32 -4.20
N LEU A 22 6.26 -9.18 -4.47
CA LEU A 22 6.86 -8.34 -3.44
C LEU A 22 5.78 -7.85 -2.46
N ALA A 23 6.10 -7.92 -1.18
CA ALA A 23 5.28 -7.35 -0.11
C ALA A 23 5.52 -5.83 0.01
N ASP A 24 5.17 -5.11 -1.06
CA ASP A 24 5.20 -3.65 -1.12
C ASP A 24 3.82 -3.10 -0.76
N ILE A 25 3.61 -2.78 0.52
CA ILE A 25 2.31 -2.37 1.06
C ILE A 25 2.41 -1.21 2.05
N VAL A 26 1.33 -0.42 2.10
CA VAL A 26 1.13 0.66 3.08
C VAL A 26 -0.08 0.31 3.91
N ILE A 27 0.05 0.40 5.23
CA ILE A 27 -1.07 0.22 6.17
C ILE A 27 -1.50 1.59 6.66
N LEU A 28 -2.78 1.91 6.51
CA LEU A 28 -3.39 3.13 7.03
C LEU A 28 -3.93 2.90 8.44
N ASN A 29 -3.98 3.96 9.25
CA ASN A 29 -4.56 3.90 10.59
C ASN A 29 -6.09 3.93 10.62
N LYS A 30 -6.75 4.14 9.47
CA LYS A 30 -8.21 4.18 9.31
C LYS A 30 -8.62 3.38 8.07
N ASN A 31 -9.79 2.76 8.11
CA ASN A 31 -10.43 2.19 6.92
C ASN A 31 -11.11 3.31 6.12
N LEU A 32 -10.70 3.52 4.87
CA LEU A 32 -11.21 4.61 4.04
C LEU A 32 -12.68 4.41 3.63
N ASP A 33 -13.16 3.16 3.62
CA ASP A 33 -14.54 2.83 3.26
C ASP A 33 -15.55 3.14 4.39
N GLU A 34 -15.05 3.43 5.59
CA GLU A 34 -15.85 3.60 6.81
C GLU A 34 -15.84 5.03 7.36
N ILE A 35 -15.07 5.95 6.75
CA ILE A 35 -14.88 7.31 7.25
C ILE A 35 -15.61 8.35 6.40
N GLN A 36 -15.93 9.48 7.01
CA GLN A 36 -16.46 10.64 6.30
C GLN A 36 -15.35 11.43 5.58
N LEU A 37 -15.71 12.24 4.60
CA LEU A 37 -14.75 13.03 3.80
C LEU A 37 -13.91 13.97 4.68
N GLU A 38 -14.53 14.55 5.71
CA GLU A 38 -13.89 15.48 6.64
C GLU A 38 -12.78 14.80 7.45
N GLU A 39 -12.89 13.49 7.68
CA GLU A 39 -11.92 12.69 8.42
C GLU A 39 -10.69 12.29 7.61
N PHE A 40 -10.66 12.54 6.29
CA PHE A 40 -9.52 12.16 5.45
C PHE A 40 -8.23 12.85 5.90
N HIS A 41 -8.31 14.05 6.47
CA HIS A 41 -7.15 14.78 7.00
C HIS A 41 -6.49 14.09 8.20
N ASP A 42 -7.20 13.20 8.90
CA ASP A 42 -6.68 12.43 10.03
C ASP A 42 -6.11 11.07 9.64
N VAL A 43 -6.22 10.68 8.36
CA VAL A 43 -5.64 9.43 7.84
C VAL A 43 -4.12 9.57 7.81
N LYS A 44 -3.45 8.61 8.41
CA LYS A 44 -2.01 8.54 8.55
C LYS A 44 -1.53 7.15 8.17
N ILE A 45 -0.29 7.10 7.68
CA ILE A 45 0.41 5.85 7.47
C ILE A 45 0.80 5.29 8.83
N ALA A 46 0.39 4.06 9.13
CA ALA A 46 0.84 3.31 10.30
C ALA A 46 2.14 2.55 10.00
N TYR A 47 2.21 1.93 8.81
CA TYR A 47 3.38 1.17 8.35
C TYR A 47 3.64 1.38 6.86
N THR A 48 4.91 1.37 6.49
CA THR A 48 5.36 1.15 5.10
C THR A 48 6.27 -0.07 5.08
N ILE A 49 5.89 -1.07 4.28
CA ILE A 49 6.63 -2.31 4.09
C ILE A 49 7.08 -2.35 2.64
N VAL A 50 8.37 -2.55 2.42
CA VAL A 50 8.98 -2.63 1.08
C VAL A 50 9.79 -3.92 1.02
N GLY A 51 9.48 -4.78 0.05
CA GLY A 51 10.13 -6.08 -0.11
C GLY A 51 9.98 -7.00 1.10
N GLY A 52 8.94 -6.82 1.92
CA GLY A 52 8.73 -7.58 3.16
C GLY A 52 9.43 -7.00 4.40
N GLU A 53 10.17 -5.90 4.27
CA GLU A 53 10.81 -5.23 5.40
C GLU A 53 10.06 -3.96 5.81
N ILE A 54 9.88 -3.75 7.11
CA ILE A 54 9.30 -2.51 7.64
C ILE A 54 10.32 -1.37 7.45
N LYS A 55 10.01 -0.42 6.56
CA LYS A 55 10.82 0.78 6.32
C LYS A 55 10.32 2.00 7.07
N PHE A 56 9.03 2.00 7.44
CA PHE A 56 8.45 3.04 8.28
C PHE A 56 7.45 2.41 9.24
N LYS A 57 7.46 2.92 10.47
CA LYS A 57 6.49 2.61 11.52
C LYS A 57 6.27 3.88 12.33
N LYS A 58 5.00 4.20 12.58
CA LYS A 58 4.61 5.27 13.49
C LYS A 58 4.54 4.80 14.95
#